data_AF-A0A931EG19-F1
#
_entry.id   AF-A0A931EG19-F1
#
_cell.length_a   1.000
_cell.length_b   1.000
_cell.length_c   1.000
_cell.angle_alpha   90.00
_cell.angle_beta   90.00
_cell.angle_gamma   90.00
#
_symmetry.space_group_name_H-M   'P 1'
#
loop_
_entity.id
_entity.type
_entity.pdbx_description
1 polymer ?
#
loop_
_entity_poly.entity_id
_entity_poly.type
_entity_poly.pdbx_seq_one_letter_code
_entity_poly.pdbx_strand_id
1 'polypeptide(L)'
;MNRLLYVREPRWAQIADRIETLMASGAFTVVKDEKRVRAGFIRTAYGDRVFVKRVETRSAVGGWIERLRGSRAQRAVCAAKLLEAAGLHCPAPLAAVELRSRSGAIQVSYLMSEALEDARTLSVFALGVRGELRRDMARRIRITKAVAVEVRRMHHAGLYTRDLQETNLMLAEREAGLAIYFLDLEDFAHARTVSLERRLTNLVHLDRSIGRFLGRAGRLRFLYAYLEPRPARAEIRELLTRLRAMRATIDRRAARRDRGEITNVAGRWHSAPDRS
;
A
#
# COMPACT_ATOMS: atom_id res chain seq x y z
N MET A 1 -18.96 -16.38 -12.24
CA MET A 1 -20.08 -15.52 -11.83
C MET A 1 -19.51 -14.22 -11.28
N ASN A 2 -19.98 -13.08 -11.80
CA ASN A 2 -19.57 -11.76 -11.32
C ASN A 2 -20.34 -11.41 -10.03
N ARG A 3 -19.66 -10.86 -9.03
CA ARG A 3 -20.29 -10.44 -7.77
C ARG A 3 -19.85 -9.02 -7.42
N LEU A 4 -20.80 -8.10 -7.41
CA LEU A 4 -20.60 -6.76 -6.88
C LEU A 4 -20.56 -6.82 -5.34
N LEU A 5 -19.46 -6.34 -4.77
CA LEU A 5 -19.20 -6.36 -3.32
C LEU A 5 -19.51 -5.02 -2.66
N TYR A 6 -19.27 -3.94 -3.40
CA TYR A 6 -19.45 -2.58 -2.94
C TYR A 6 -19.67 -1.68 -4.13
N VAL A 7 -20.53 -0.67 -3.97
CA VAL A 7 -20.71 0.42 -4.91
C VAL A 7 -21.03 1.68 -4.11
N ARG A 8 -20.36 2.78 -4.42
CA ARG A 8 -20.60 4.07 -3.76
C ARG A 8 -21.84 4.78 -4.30
N GLU A 9 -22.03 4.71 -5.62
CA GLU A 9 -23.13 5.35 -6.36
C GLU A 9 -23.53 4.47 -7.56
N PRO A 10 -24.81 4.46 -7.98
CA PRO A 10 -25.29 3.59 -9.07
C PRO A 10 -24.49 3.67 -10.38
N ARG A 11 -23.94 4.84 -10.73
CA ARG A 11 -23.09 5.00 -11.93
C ARG A 11 -21.84 4.13 -11.91
N TRP A 12 -21.26 3.86 -10.74
CA TRP A 12 -20.07 3.04 -10.62
C TRP A 12 -20.34 1.56 -10.87
N ALA A 13 -21.57 1.08 -10.62
CA ALA A 13 -21.97 -0.28 -10.98
C ALA A 13 -21.93 -0.50 -12.49
N GLN A 14 -22.44 0.46 -13.27
CA GLN A 14 -22.44 0.39 -14.75
C GLN A 14 -21.03 0.33 -15.33
N ILE A 15 -20.09 1.08 -14.73
CA ILE A 15 -18.68 1.04 -15.11
C ILE A 15 -18.04 -0.29 -14.70
N ALA A 16 -18.36 -0.77 -13.50
CA ALA A 16 -17.86 -2.02 -12.96
C ALA A 16 -18.30 -3.25 -13.79
N ASP A 17 -19.52 -3.23 -14.34
CA ASP A 17 -20.02 -4.29 -15.23
C ASP A 17 -19.24 -4.36 -16.56
N ARG A 18 -18.66 -3.24 -16.99
CA ARG A 18 -17.89 -3.12 -18.23
C ARG A 18 -16.38 -3.08 -18.00
N ILE A 19 -15.92 -3.35 -16.78
CA ILE A 19 -14.53 -3.10 -16.35
C ILE A 19 -13.50 -3.85 -17.19
N GLU A 20 -13.77 -5.10 -17.57
CA GLU A 20 -12.85 -5.89 -18.39
C GLU A 20 -12.72 -5.32 -19.80
N THR A 21 -13.84 -4.94 -20.42
CA THR A 21 -13.87 -4.30 -21.73
C THR A 21 -13.13 -2.96 -21.70
N LEU A 22 -13.36 -2.15 -20.66
CA LEU A 22 -12.70 -0.86 -20.50
C LEU A 22 -11.18 -1.04 -20.31
N MET A 23 -10.75 -2.01 -19.50
CA MET A 23 -9.33 -2.34 -19.29
C MET A 23 -8.65 -2.93 -20.55
N ALA A 24 -9.40 -3.46 -21.51
CA ALA A 24 -8.90 -3.93 -22.79
C ALA A 24 -8.92 -2.86 -23.90
N SER A 25 -9.55 -1.71 -23.64
CA SER A 25 -9.70 -0.63 -24.61
C SER A 25 -8.65 0.47 -24.45
N GLY A 26 -8.61 1.42 -25.38
CA GLY A 26 -7.79 2.64 -25.28
C GLY A 26 -8.17 3.58 -24.13
N ALA A 27 -9.29 3.33 -23.42
CA ALA A 27 -9.67 4.11 -22.24
C ALA A 27 -8.82 3.81 -21.00
N PHE A 28 -8.07 2.70 -21.00
CA PHE A 28 -7.23 2.28 -19.87
C PHE A 28 -5.76 2.62 -20.08
N THR A 29 -5.23 3.46 -19.21
CA THR A 29 -3.81 3.78 -19.13
C THR A 29 -3.15 2.93 -18.06
N VAL A 30 -2.31 1.99 -18.47
CA VAL A 30 -1.59 1.08 -17.58
C VAL A 30 -0.57 1.87 -16.75
N VAL A 31 -0.57 1.64 -15.44
CA VAL A 31 0.48 2.12 -14.50
C VAL A 31 1.37 0.95 -14.08
N LYS A 32 0.76 -0.23 -13.93
CA LYS A 32 1.43 -1.44 -13.46
C LYS A 32 0.85 -2.66 -14.18
N ASP A 33 1.71 -3.47 -14.79
CA ASP A 33 1.34 -4.74 -15.40
C ASP A 33 2.34 -5.82 -14.97
N GLU A 34 1.93 -6.61 -14.00
CA GLU A 34 2.66 -7.78 -13.50
C GLU A 34 1.81 -9.02 -13.73
N LYS A 35 2.44 -10.20 -13.72
CA LYS A 35 1.80 -11.50 -14.03
C LYS A 35 0.41 -11.75 -13.42
N ARG A 36 0.11 -11.18 -12.26
CA ARG A 36 -1.19 -11.36 -11.57
C ARG A 36 -1.84 -10.05 -11.12
N VAL A 37 -1.22 -8.91 -11.40
CA VAL A 37 -1.69 -7.61 -10.93
C VAL A 37 -1.62 -6.65 -12.09
N ARG A 38 -2.77 -6.08 -12.46
CA ARG A 38 -2.87 -5.05 -13.48
C ARG A 38 -3.55 -3.86 -12.86
N ALA A 39 -2.90 -2.71 -12.90
CA ALA A 39 -3.44 -1.49 -12.32
C ALA A 39 -3.18 -0.28 -13.21
N GLY A 40 -4.09 0.68 -13.19
CA GLY A 40 -4.03 1.84 -14.06
C GLY A 40 -5.24 2.74 -13.92
N PHE A 41 -5.36 3.68 -14.84
CA PHE A 41 -6.45 4.65 -14.86
C PHE A 41 -7.41 4.37 -16.00
N ILE A 42 -8.71 4.42 -15.72
CA ILE A 42 -9.78 4.45 -16.71
C ILE A 42 -10.26 5.88 -16.82
N ARG A 43 -10.31 6.42 -18.05
CA ARG A 43 -11.11 7.61 -18.36
C ARG A 43 -12.52 7.16 -18.68
N THR A 44 -13.49 7.59 -17.87
CA THR A 44 -14.89 7.25 -18.08
C THR A 44 -15.49 8.09 -19.21
N ALA A 45 -16.65 7.67 -19.72
CA ALA A 45 -17.41 8.46 -20.70
C ALA A 45 -17.87 9.83 -20.16
N TYR A 46 -17.93 9.98 -18.83
CA TYR A 46 -18.32 11.21 -18.14
C TYR A 46 -17.14 12.16 -17.87
N GLY A 47 -15.94 11.82 -18.34
CA GLY A 47 -14.72 12.61 -18.10
C GLY A 47 -14.01 12.30 -16.78
N ASP A 48 -14.65 11.57 -15.86
CA ASP A 48 -14.01 11.15 -14.60
C ASP A 48 -12.79 10.26 -14.88
N ARG A 49 -11.75 10.42 -14.06
CA ARG A 49 -10.60 9.50 -14.02
C ARG A 49 -10.67 8.61 -12.79
N VAL A 50 -10.67 7.31 -13.02
CA VAL A 50 -10.80 6.30 -11.96
C VAL A 50 -9.55 5.43 -11.93
N PHE A 51 -9.01 5.18 -10.74
CA PHE A 51 -7.96 4.18 -10.59
C PHE A 51 -8.58 2.79 -10.44
N VAL A 52 -8.06 1.82 -11.19
CA VAL A 52 -8.51 0.44 -11.16
C VAL A 52 -7.34 -0.48 -10.85
N LYS A 53 -7.53 -1.37 -9.87
CA LYS A 53 -6.61 -2.44 -9.53
C LYS A 53 -7.30 -3.79 -9.73
N ARG A 54 -6.80 -4.58 -10.68
CA ARG A 54 -7.18 -5.95 -10.95
C ARG A 54 -6.15 -6.89 -10.33
N VAL A 55 -6.61 -7.87 -9.57
CA VAL A 55 -5.75 -8.88 -8.95
C VAL A 55 -6.29 -10.27 -9.23
N GLU A 56 -5.45 -11.11 -9.84
CA GLU A 56 -5.70 -12.53 -10.02
C GLU A 56 -5.23 -13.34 -8.83
N THR A 57 -6.03 -14.35 -8.49
CA THR A 57 -5.68 -15.29 -7.43
C THR A 57 -4.65 -16.30 -7.95
N ARG A 58 -3.72 -16.72 -7.07
CA ARG A 58 -2.60 -17.59 -7.45
C ARG A 58 -3.02 -18.97 -7.96
N SER A 59 -4.10 -19.53 -7.41
CA SER A 59 -4.62 -20.87 -7.71
C SER A 59 -6.05 -21.03 -7.19
N ALA A 60 -6.75 -22.10 -7.60
CA ALA A 60 -8.09 -22.40 -7.10
C ALA A 60 -8.16 -22.57 -5.57
N VAL A 61 -7.16 -23.24 -4.97
CA VAL A 61 -7.04 -23.36 -3.50
C VAL A 61 -6.84 -21.98 -2.87
N GLY A 62 -6.01 -21.13 -3.47
CA GLY A 62 -5.86 -19.73 -3.07
C GLY A 62 -7.20 -18.98 -3.14
N GLY A 63 -8.01 -19.23 -4.17
CA GLY A 63 -9.33 -18.63 -4.36
C GLY A 63 -10.33 -18.99 -3.27
N TRP A 64 -10.26 -20.20 -2.72
CA TRP A 64 -11.06 -20.60 -1.57
C TRP A 64 -10.59 -19.94 -0.28
N ILE A 65 -9.28 -19.84 -0.07
CA ILE A 65 -8.71 -19.13 1.08
C ILE A 65 -9.12 -17.64 1.03
N GLU A 66 -9.04 -17.02 -0.14
CA GLU A 66 -9.51 -15.64 -0.33
C GLU A 66 -11.03 -15.52 -0.12
N ARG A 67 -11.82 -16.53 -0.49
CA ARG A 67 -13.27 -16.51 -0.19
C ARG A 67 -13.55 -16.50 1.31
N LEU A 68 -12.79 -17.25 2.11
CA LEU A 68 -12.95 -17.26 3.57
C LEU A 68 -12.45 -15.98 4.23
N ARG A 69 -11.34 -15.42 3.73
CA ARG A 69 -10.72 -14.19 4.29
C ARG A 69 -11.29 -12.89 3.71
N GLY A 70 -12.12 -12.98 2.67
CA GLY A 70 -12.50 -11.89 1.79
C GLY A 70 -11.46 -11.63 0.69
N SER A 71 -11.92 -11.32 -0.53
CA SER A 71 -11.04 -10.93 -1.65
C SER A 71 -10.21 -9.70 -1.32
N ARG A 72 -9.14 -9.46 -2.09
CA ARG A 72 -8.33 -8.24 -1.93
C ARG A 72 -9.19 -6.97 -2.02
N ALA A 73 -10.08 -6.91 -3.01
CA ALA A 73 -11.00 -5.78 -3.16
C ALA A 73 -11.94 -5.63 -1.96
N GLN A 74 -12.50 -6.72 -1.42
CA GLN A 74 -13.33 -6.66 -0.21
C GLN A 74 -12.55 -6.13 0.99
N ARG A 75 -11.33 -6.66 1.22
CA ARG A 75 -10.48 -6.22 2.32
C ARG A 75 -10.09 -4.75 2.20
N ALA A 76 -9.80 -4.28 0.99
CA ALA A 76 -9.51 -2.88 0.73
C ALA A 76 -10.69 -1.96 1.05
N VAL A 77 -11.93 -2.34 0.67
CA VAL A 77 -13.14 -1.59 1.04
C VAL A 77 -13.34 -1.56 2.56
N CYS A 78 -13.16 -2.70 3.25
CA CYS A 78 -13.26 -2.75 4.70
C CYS A 78 -12.21 -1.86 5.38
N ALA A 79 -10.97 -1.90 4.89
CA ALA A 79 -9.88 -1.07 5.39
C ALA A 79 -10.13 0.43 5.16
N ALA A 80 -10.65 0.81 3.99
CA ALA A 80 -11.04 2.20 3.71
C ALA A 80 -12.04 2.72 4.73
N LYS A 81 -13.11 1.95 5.01
CA LYS A 81 -14.11 2.32 6.03
C LYS A 81 -13.49 2.53 7.41
N LEU A 82 -12.53 1.67 7.79
CA LEU A 82 -11.84 1.79 9.08
C LEU A 82 -10.92 3.01 9.14
N LEU A 83 -10.21 3.32 8.04
CA LEU A 83 -9.37 4.52 7.94
C LEU A 83 -10.22 5.79 7.99
N GLU A 84 -11.31 5.85 7.22
CA GLU A 84 -12.26 6.96 7.21
C GLU A 84 -12.86 7.19 8.61
N ALA A 85 -13.29 6.12 9.29
CA ALA A 85 -13.80 6.20 10.66
C ALA A 85 -12.76 6.70 11.68
N ALA A 86 -11.47 6.49 11.42
CA ALA A 86 -10.36 7.01 12.21
C ALA A 86 -9.94 8.45 11.82
N GLY A 87 -10.61 9.05 10.84
CA GLY A 87 -10.26 10.36 10.28
C GLY A 87 -8.90 10.37 9.57
N LEU A 88 -8.55 9.25 8.93
CA LEU A 88 -7.35 9.07 8.12
C LEU A 88 -7.75 9.02 6.64
N HIS A 89 -6.89 9.55 5.76
CA HIS A 89 -7.21 9.61 4.34
C HIS A 89 -6.74 8.34 3.60
N CYS A 90 -7.54 7.94 2.62
CA CYS A 90 -7.21 6.93 1.62
C CYS A 90 -8.02 7.20 0.35
N PRO A 91 -7.61 6.66 -0.83
CA PRO A 91 -8.42 6.76 -2.04
C PRO A 91 -9.82 6.19 -1.81
N ALA A 92 -10.84 7.03 -1.91
CA ALA A 92 -12.24 6.67 -1.80
C ALA A 92 -12.58 5.47 -2.72
N PRO A 93 -13.03 4.33 -2.17
CA PRO A 93 -13.53 3.23 -2.99
C PRO A 93 -14.80 3.68 -3.73
N LEU A 94 -14.88 3.36 -5.02
CA LEU A 94 -16.01 3.67 -5.89
C LEU A 94 -16.85 2.42 -6.18
N ALA A 95 -16.17 1.31 -6.49
CA ALA A 95 -16.79 -0.01 -6.62
C ALA A 95 -15.77 -1.11 -6.34
N ALA A 96 -16.26 -2.26 -5.88
CA ALA A 96 -15.46 -3.47 -5.71
C ALA A 96 -16.22 -4.68 -6.25
N VAL A 97 -15.53 -5.51 -7.00
CA VAL A 97 -16.11 -6.64 -7.73
C VAL A 97 -15.20 -7.85 -7.59
N GLU A 98 -15.77 -9.05 -7.57
CA GLU A 98 -15.01 -10.29 -7.70
C GLU A 98 -15.66 -11.25 -8.69
N LEU A 99 -14.81 -11.93 -9.46
CA LEU A 99 -15.22 -13.04 -10.30
C LEU A 99 -14.89 -14.36 -9.61
N ARG A 100 -15.89 -15.21 -9.58
CA ARG A 100 -15.79 -16.55 -9.02
C ARG A 100 -15.89 -17.61 -10.11
N SER A 101 -15.15 -18.71 -9.93
CA SER A 101 -15.31 -19.94 -10.72
C SER A 101 -16.72 -20.51 -10.55
N ARG A 102 -17.09 -21.52 -11.37
CA ARG A 102 -18.35 -22.26 -11.18
C ARG A 102 -18.44 -22.93 -9.79
N SER A 103 -17.33 -23.43 -9.27
CA SER A 103 -17.24 -23.96 -7.90
C SER A 103 -17.25 -22.88 -6.82
N GLY A 104 -17.15 -21.60 -7.20
CA GLY A 104 -17.23 -20.47 -6.29
C GLY A 104 -15.90 -20.05 -5.67
N ALA A 105 -14.76 -20.55 -6.15
CA ALA A 105 -13.44 -20.04 -5.78
C ALA A 105 -13.23 -18.65 -6.40
N ILE A 106 -12.62 -17.72 -5.66
CA ILE A 106 -12.29 -16.39 -6.20
C ILE A 106 -11.17 -16.54 -7.24
N GLN A 107 -11.40 -16.00 -8.42
CA GLN A 107 -10.44 -16.02 -9.52
C GLN A 107 -9.78 -14.66 -9.67
N VAL A 108 -10.60 -13.60 -9.69
CA VAL A 108 -10.15 -12.23 -9.90
C VAL A 108 -10.94 -11.31 -8.98
N SER A 109 -10.30 -10.26 -8.50
CA SER A 109 -10.98 -9.14 -7.85
C SER A 109 -10.55 -7.81 -8.44
N TYR A 110 -11.49 -6.86 -8.47
CA TYR A 110 -11.31 -5.52 -8.98
C TYR A 110 -11.68 -4.52 -7.90
N LEU A 111 -10.81 -3.54 -7.71
CA LEU A 111 -11.10 -2.36 -6.89
C LEU A 111 -11.03 -1.13 -7.80
N MET A 112 -12.11 -0.37 -7.82
CA MET A 112 -12.17 0.97 -8.39
C MET A 112 -12.10 1.99 -7.25
N SER A 113 -11.22 2.98 -7.36
CA SER A 113 -11.10 4.07 -6.39
C SER A 113 -10.94 5.42 -7.10
N GLU A 114 -11.12 6.50 -6.35
CA GLU A 114 -10.76 7.84 -6.82
C GLU A 114 -9.30 7.88 -7.32
N ALA A 115 -9.06 8.68 -8.35
CA ALA A 115 -7.72 8.99 -8.80
C ALA A 115 -7.19 10.21 -8.02
N LEU A 116 -6.12 10.00 -7.26
CA LEU A 116 -5.42 11.09 -6.55
C LEU A 116 -4.51 11.86 -7.52
N GLU A 117 -5.07 12.73 -8.34
CA GLU A 117 -4.34 13.42 -9.42
C GLU A 117 -3.31 14.45 -8.91
N ASP A 118 -3.64 15.10 -7.79
CA ASP A 118 -2.90 16.17 -7.15
C ASP A 118 -2.00 15.69 -6.00
N ALA A 119 -2.01 14.38 -5.72
CA ALA A 119 -1.12 13.76 -4.77
C ALA A 119 0.12 13.14 -5.46
N ARG A 120 1.20 12.97 -4.69
CA ARG A 120 2.44 12.30 -5.13
C ARG A 120 2.94 11.36 -4.04
N THR A 121 3.65 10.29 -4.42
CA THR A 121 4.26 9.40 -3.42
C THR A 121 5.21 10.18 -2.50
N LEU A 122 5.40 9.69 -1.28
CA LEU A 122 6.18 10.37 -0.24
C LEU A 122 7.59 10.77 -0.73
N SER A 123 8.30 9.87 -1.41
CA SER A 123 9.65 10.16 -1.94
C SER A 123 9.62 11.28 -2.98
N VAL A 124 8.70 11.22 -3.94
CA VAL A 124 8.56 12.23 -5.01
C VAL A 124 8.17 13.58 -4.40
N PHE A 125 7.21 13.59 -3.48
CA PHE A 125 6.75 14.80 -2.80
C PHE A 125 7.87 15.44 -1.97
N ALA A 126 8.69 14.65 -1.28
CA ALA A 126 9.79 15.13 -0.45
C ALA A 126 11.05 15.55 -1.25
N LEU A 127 11.23 15.04 -2.47
CA LEU A 127 12.35 15.37 -3.36
C LEU A 127 12.05 16.55 -4.29
N GLY A 128 10.78 16.74 -4.63
CA GLY A 128 10.32 17.79 -5.56
C GLY A 128 10.69 17.51 -7.01
N VAL A 129 10.13 18.32 -7.90
CA VAL A 129 10.52 18.32 -9.32
C VAL A 129 11.95 18.90 -9.40
N ARG A 130 12.87 18.18 -10.05
CA ARG A 130 14.25 18.64 -10.33
C ARG A 130 15.15 18.99 -9.12
N GLY A 131 14.87 18.45 -7.94
CA GLY A 131 15.81 18.54 -6.79
C GLY A 131 15.90 19.91 -6.12
N GLU A 132 15.06 20.86 -6.50
CA GLU A 132 14.91 22.18 -5.89
C GLU A 132 14.58 22.06 -4.38
N LEU A 133 13.79 21.04 -4.00
CA LEU A 133 13.45 20.77 -2.59
C LEU A 133 14.57 20.07 -1.80
N ARG A 134 15.73 19.75 -2.41
CA ARG A 134 16.87 19.21 -1.63
C ARG A 134 17.35 20.20 -0.57
N ARG A 135 17.11 21.50 -0.79
CA ARG A 135 17.57 22.60 0.09
C ARG A 135 16.51 23.10 1.07
N ASP A 136 15.22 22.79 0.87
CA ASP A 136 14.15 23.22 1.80
C ASP A 136 14.04 22.27 3.01
N MET A 137 14.91 22.53 4.00
CA MET A 137 14.94 21.79 5.26
C MET A 137 13.63 21.95 6.05
N ALA A 138 13.00 23.12 6.01
CA ALA A 138 11.77 23.39 6.77
C ALA A 138 10.64 22.50 6.27
N ARG A 139 10.43 22.43 4.94
CA ARG A 139 9.42 21.55 4.33
C ARG A 139 9.69 20.08 4.63
N ARG A 140 10.95 19.63 4.56
CA ARG A 140 11.33 18.25 4.92
C ARG A 140 11.00 17.92 6.37
N ILE A 141 11.27 18.84 7.30
CA ILE A 141 10.91 18.68 8.71
C ILE A 141 9.39 18.59 8.86
N ARG A 142 8.63 19.48 8.20
CA ARG A 142 7.15 19.46 8.21
C ARG A 142 6.60 18.12 7.72
N ILE A 143 7.03 17.66 6.54
CA ILE A 143 6.62 16.36 5.97
C ILE A 143 6.98 15.21 6.91
N THR A 144 8.23 15.18 7.41
CA THR A 144 8.69 14.10 8.31
C THR A 144 7.83 14.01 9.56
N LYS A 145 7.50 15.16 10.17
CA LYS A 145 6.64 15.22 11.36
C LYS A 145 5.21 14.79 11.03
N ALA A 146 4.64 15.30 9.94
CA ALA A 146 3.27 14.98 9.52
C ALA A 146 3.10 13.47 9.28
N VAL A 147 4.02 12.84 8.55
CA VAL A 147 3.98 11.38 8.31
C VAL A 147 4.14 10.60 9.62
N ALA A 148 5.04 11.03 10.52
CA ALA A 148 5.21 10.39 11.82
C ALA A 148 3.93 10.46 12.67
N VAL A 149 3.26 11.62 12.67
CA VAL A 149 1.99 11.82 13.38
C VAL A 149 0.88 10.97 12.76
N GLU A 150 0.77 10.91 11.43
CA GLU A 150 -0.29 10.14 10.78
C GLU A 150 -0.11 8.63 10.96
N VAL A 151 1.14 8.13 10.89
CA VAL A 151 1.46 6.73 11.22
C VAL A 151 1.19 6.43 12.71
N ARG A 152 1.45 7.39 13.61
CA ARG A 152 1.03 7.25 15.01
C ARG A 152 -0.49 7.14 15.10
N ARG A 153 -1.25 8.07 14.51
CA ARG A 153 -2.73 8.08 14.54
C ARG A 153 -3.30 6.75 14.03
N MET A 154 -2.78 6.24 12.91
CA MET A 154 -3.10 4.91 12.39
C MET A 154 -2.90 3.81 13.45
N HIS A 155 -1.71 3.71 14.07
CA HIS A 155 -1.44 2.71 15.09
C HIS A 155 -2.25 2.88 16.39
N HIS A 156 -2.64 4.10 16.74
CA HIS A 156 -3.51 4.39 17.88
C HIS A 156 -4.97 4.02 17.61
N ALA A 157 -5.42 4.15 16.37
CA ALA A 157 -6.75 3.69 15.93
C ALA A 157 -6.85 2.15 15.79
N GLY A 158 -5.85 1.39 16.24
CA GLY A 158 -5.84 -0.06 16.10
C GLY A 158 -5.46 -0.57 14.70
N LEU A 159 -5.06 0.32 13.78
CA LEU A 159 -4.78 0.00 12.39
C LEU A 159 -3.29 -0.17 12.14
N TYR A 160 -2.94 -1.16 11.32
CA TYR A 160 -1.59 -1.37 10.81
C TYR A 160 -1.67 -2.08 9.46
N THR A 161 -0.63 -1.95 8.63
CA THR A 161 -0.56 -2.63 7.33
C THR A 161 0.61 -3.59 7.30
N ARG A 162 0.53 -4.66 6.50
CA ARG A 162 1.69 -5.54 6.28
C ARG A 162 2.72 -4.91 5.34
N ASP A 163 2.36 -3.86 4.62
CA ASP A 163 3.18 -3.24 3.58
C ASP A 163 3.27 -1.72 3.72
N LEU A 164 3.70 -1.22 4.89
CA LEU A 164 3.92 0.22 5.08
C LEU A 164 5.21 0.65 4.37
N GLN A 165 5.10 1.05 3.11
CA GLN A 165 6.20 1.55 2.29
C GLN A 165 5.94 3.00 1.86
N GLU A 166 7.00 3.72 1.48
CA GLU A 166 6.88 5.10 1.01
C GLU A 166 5.98 5.23 -0.23
N THR A 167 6.01 4.22 -1.11
CA THR A 167 5.15 4.15 -2.31
C THR A 167 3.68 3.96 -1.98
N ASN A 168 3.37 3.49 -0.77
CA ASN A 168 2.00 3.32 -0.27
C ASN A 168 1.53 4.52 0.56
N LEU A 169 2.26 5.63 0.50
CA LEU A 169 1.89 6.92 1.08
C LEU A 169 1.91 7.98 -0.02
N MET A 170 0.75 8.57 -0.31
CA MET A 170 0.65 9.73 -1.19
C MET A 170 0.36 10.99 -0.38
N LEU A 171 1.01 12.08 -0.74
CA LEU A 171 0.94 13.36 -0.07
C LEU A 171 0.40 14.42 -1.03
N ALA A 172 -0.44 15.30 -0.50
CA ALA A 172 -0.96 16.44 -1.24
C ALA A 172 -1.12 17.64 -0.31
N GLU A 173 -0.80 18.84 -0.80
CA GLU A 173 -1.11 20.07 -0.05
C GLU A 173 -2.62 20.33 -0.15
N ARG A 174 -3.24 20.70 0.97
CA ARG A 174 -4.64 21.13 1.08
C ARG A 174 -4.68 22.44 1.88
N GLU A 175 -5.81 23.12 1.85
CA GLU A 175 -6.03 24.34 2.66
C GLU A 175 -5.80 24.09 4.15
N ALA A 176 -6.27 22.93 4.66
CA ALA A 176 -6.08 22.50 6.05
C ALA A 176 -4.66 21.96 6.35
N GLY A 177 -3.75 22.01 5.38
CA GLY A 177 -2.38 21.51 5.51
C GLY A 177 -2.10 20.25 4.69
N LEU A 178 -1.08 19.50 5.10
CA LEU A 178 -0.60 18.34 4.34
C LEU A 178 -1.51 17.12 4.56
N ALA A 179 -2.21 16.69 3.51
CA ALA A 179 -2.98 15.44 3.51
C ALA A 179 -2.07 14.25 3.17
N ILE A 180 -2.21 13.16 3.92
CA ILE A 180 -1.48 11.91 3.73
C ILE A 180 -2.50 10.79 3.48
N TYR A 181 -2.44 10.20 2.30
CA TYR A 181 -3.29 9.11 1.85
C TYR A 181 -2.55 7.78 1.98
N PHE A 182 -3.14 6.85 2.71
CA PHE A 182 -2.69 5.46 2.72
C PHE A 182 -3.20 4.73 1.48
N LEU A 183 -2.31 4.04 0.79
CA LEU A 183 -2.63 3.20 -0.37
C LEU A 183 -2.52 1.71 -0.02
N ASP A 184 -2.81 0.87 -1.01
CA ASP A 184 -2.72 -0.60 -0.93
C ASP A 184 -3.46 -1.17 0.29
N LEU A 185 -4.76 -0.84 0.34
CA LEU A 185 -5.60 -1.04 1.52
C LEU A 185 -5.88 -2.51 1.83
N GLU A 186 -5.66 -3.43 0.90
CA GLU A 186 -5.95 -4.86 1.07
C GLU A 186 -5.07 -5.58 2.12
N ASP A 187 -3.96 -4.95 2.52
CA ASP A 187 -3.00 -5.45 3.50
C ASP A 187 -3.13 -4.82 4.88
N PHE A 188 -4.07 -3.87 5.04
CA PHE A 188 -4.46 -3.34 6.33
C PHE A 188 -5.18 -4.38 7.19
N ALA A 189 -4.93 -4.29 8.48
CA ALA A 189 -5.56 -5.09 9.50
C ALA A 189 -5.89 -4.22 10.71
N HIS A 190 -6.92 -4.63 11.44
CA HIS A 190 -7.35 -3.99 12.67
C HIS A 190 -7.09 -4.91 13.86
N ALA A 191 -6.63 -4.32 14.96
CA ALA A 191 -6.47 -4.98 16.25
C ALA A 191 -6.93 -4.02 17.35
N ARG A 192 -7.49 -4.55 18.44
CA ARG A 192 -7.86 -3.75 19.62
C ARG A 192 -6.70 -2.84 20.07
N THR A 193 -5.49 -3.39 20.06
CA THR A 193 -4.26 -2.62 20.27
C THR A 193 -3.20 -3.14 19.30
N VAL A 194 -2.55 -2.25 18.55
CA VAL A 194 -1.41 -2.63 17.70
C VAL A 194 -0.20 -2.91 18.59
N SER A 195 0.25 -4.16 18.61
CA SER A 195 1.42 -4.58 19.39
C SER A 195 2.68 -3.82 18.99
N LEU A 196 3.62 -3.70 19.93
CA LEU A 196 4.90 -3.05 19.66
C LEU A 196 5.63 -3.70 18.47
N GLU A 197 5.59 -5.03 18.36
CA GLU A 197 6.22 -5.74 17.24
C GLU A 197 5.66 -5.28 15.89
N ARG A 198 4.33 -5.22 15.74
CA ARG A 198 3.67 -4.77 14.51
C ARG A 198 4.00 -3.31 14.17
N ARG A 199 3.99 -2.45 15.18
CA ARG A 199 4.41 -1.04 15.04
C ARG A 199 5.85 -0.97 14.53
N LEU A 200 6.78 -1.68 15.16
CA LEU A 200 8.19 -1.71 14.74
C LEU A 200 8.36 -2.29 13.34
N THR A 201 7.64 -3.33 12.95
CA THR A 201 7.65 -3.86 11.58
C THR A 201 7.23 -2.80 10.56
N ASN A 202 6.13 -2.06 10.83
CA ASN A 202 5.67 -0.96 9.97
C ASN A 202 6.74 0.13 9.83
N LEU A 203 7.30 0.58 10.96
CA LEU A 203 8.36 1.59 10.97
C LEU A 203 9.61 1.14 10.21
N VAL A 204 9.99 -0.14 10.31
CA VAL A 204 11.13 -0.69 9.57
C VAL A 204 10.84 -0.78 8.08
N HIS A 205 9.66 -1.20 7.65
CA HIS A 205 9.29 -1.21 6.22
C HIS A 205 9.33 0.20 5.63
N LEU A 206 8.84 1.19 6.37
CA LEU A 206 8.88 2.59 5.93
C LEU A 206 10.32 3.12 5.87
N ASP A 207 11.13 2.88 6.90
CA ASP A 207 12.56 3.27 6.91
C ASP A 207 13.36 2.63 5.77
N ARG A 208 13.07 1.35 5.47
CA ARG A 208 13.75 0.62 4.39
C ARG A 208 13.36 1.15 3.01
N SER A 209 12.08 1.42 2.78
CA SER A 209 11.58 1.90 1.48
C SER A 209 11.98 3.35 1.19
N ILE A 210 12.02 4.22 2.20
CA ILE A 210 12.50 5.61 2.03
C ILE A 210 14.03 5.68 1.89
N GLY A 211 14.75 4.65 2.33
CA GLY A 211 16.17 4.45 2.06
C GLY A 211 17.06 5.64 2.45
N ARG A 212 17.94 6.04 1.53
CA ARG A 212 18.94 7.12 1.75
C ARG A 212 18.35 8.53 1.69
N PHE A 213 17.06 8.70 1.35
CA PHE A 213 16.44 10.01 1.23
C PHE A 213 16.23 10.70 2.59
N LEU A 214 16.07 9.92 3.65
CA LEU A 214 16.02 10.44 5.02
C LEU A 214 17.37 10.23 5.69
N GLY A 215 18.01 11.29 6.21
CA GLY A 215 19.27 11.19 6.96
C GLY A 215 19.06 10.78 8.43
N ARG A 216 20.15 10.60 9.20
CA ARG A 216 20.09 10.25 10.64
C ARG A 216 19.24 11.24 11.46
N ALA A 217 19.45 12.54 11.25
CA ALA A 217 18.68 13.58 11.92
C ALA A 217 17.18 13.53 11.55
N GLY A 218 16.86 13.24 10.29
CA GLY A 218 15.48 13.05 9.82
C GLY A 218 14.80 11.86 10.49
N ARG A 219 15.49 10.72 10.58
CA ARG A 219 15.00 9.52 11.28
C ARG A 219 14.73 9.78 12.76
N LEU A 220 15.62 10.50 13.45
CA LEU A 220 15.42 10.87 14.85
C LEU A 220 14.22 11.82 15.02
N ARG A 221 14.07 12.80 14.11
CA ARG A 221 12.90 13.69 14.09
C ARG A 221 11.61 12.92 13.87
N PHE A 222 11.60 11.98 12.93
CA PHE A 222 10.46 11.08 12.72
C PHE A 222 10.14 10.32 14.00
N LEU A 223 11.13 9.65 14.61
CA LEU A 223 10.92 8.85 15.80
C LEU A 223 10.37 9.67 16.97
N TYR A 224 10.92 10.86 17.22
CA TYR A 224 10.43 11.73 18.29
C TYR A 224 9.02 12.25 18.01
N ALA A 225 8.74 12.64 16.76
CA ALA A 225 7.40 13.05 16.36
C ALA A 225 6.41 11.89 16.41
N TYR A 226 6.85 10.64 16.22
CA TYR A 226 6.01 9.45 16.33
C TYR A 226 5.74 9.07 17.80
N LEU A 227 6.72 9.20 18.69
CA LEU A 227 6.64 8.80 20.10
C LEU A 227 6.00 9.84 21.04
N GLU A 228 5.32 10.87 20.55
CA GLU A 228 4.75 11.92 21.42
C GLU A 228 3.52 11.42 22.21
N PRO A 229 3.42 11.70 23.53
CA PRO A 229 4.39 12.42 24.38
C PRO A 229 5.67 11.61 24.62
N ARG A 230 6.81 12.30 24.58
CA ARG A 230 8.12 11.65 24.49
C ARG A 230 8.42 10.81 25.75
N PRO A 231 8.73 9.51 25.60
CA PRO A 231 9.04 8.63 26.73
C PRO A 231 10.43 8.93 27.31
N ALA A 232 10.74 8.31 28.45
CA ALA A 232 12.03 8.47 29.11
C ALA A 232 13.20 8.03 28.19
N ARG A 233 14.39 8.61 28.40
CA ARG A 233 15.58 8.30 27.58
C ARG A 233 15.92 6.80 27.58
N ALA A 234 15.68 6.10 28.68
CA ALA A 234 15.90 4.66 28.79
C ALA A 234 15.00 3.87 27.84
N GLU A 235 13.70 4.17 27.82
CA GLU A 235 12.71 3.55 26.91
C GLU A 235 13.02 3.83 25.44
N ILE A 236 13.44 5.06 25.11
CA ILE A 236 13.87 5.40 23.74
C ILE A 236 15.05 4.52 23.31
N ARG A 237 16.04 4.31 24.19
CA ARG A 237 17.19 3.44 23.88
C ARG A 237 16.76 2.00 23.66
N GLU A 238 15.86 1.48 24.50
CA GLU A 238 15.33 0.13 24.33
C GLU A 238 14.56 -0.03 23.01
N LEU A 239 13.69 0.93 22.68
CA LEU A 239 12.95 0.96 21.43
C LEU A 239 13.88 1.01 20.21
N LEU A 240 14.95 1.80 20.26
CA LEU A 240 15.96 1.86 19.20
C LEU A 240 16.69 0.51 19.04
N THR A 241 17.03 -0.16 20.14
CA THR A 241 17.62 -1.51 20.10
C THR A 241 16.67 -2.50 19.46
N ARG A 242 15.39 -2.52 19.86
CA ARG A 242 14.35 -3.38 19.27
C ARG A 242 14.13 -3.08 17.78
N LEU A 243 14.10 -1.81 17.40
CA LEU A 243 13.96 -1.39 16.00
C LEU A 243 15.13 -1.89 15.15
N ARG A 244 16.37 -1.79 15.64
CA ARG A 244 17.57 -2.32 14.95
C ARG A 244 17.53 -3.84 14.82
N ALA A 245 17.14 -4.56 15.88
CA ALA A 245 17.01 -6.02 15.86
C ALA A 245 15.91 -6.48 14.88
N MET A 246 14.78 -5.78 14.85
CA MET A 246 13.70 -6.01 13.89
C MET A 246 14.21 -5.78 12.45
N ARG A 247 14.90 -4.66 12.19
CA ARG A 247 15.51 -4.38 10.89
C ARG A 247 16.47 -5.47 10.44
N ALA A 248 17.41 -5.89 11.28
CA ALA A 248 18.32 -6.98 10.99
C ALA A 248 17.60 -8.31 10.68
N THR A 249 16.45 -8.55 11.31
CA THR A 249 15.63 -9.74 11.05
C THR A 249 14.94 -9.68 9.70
N ILE A 250 14.32 -8.55 9.36
CA ILE A 250 13.66 -8.34 8.06
C ILE A 250 14.70 -8.34 6.94
N ASP A 251 15.88 -7.74 7.14
CA ASP A 251 16.99 -7.75 6.17
C ASP A 251 17.50 -9.17 5.91
N ARG A 252 17.68 -10.00 6.95
CA ARG A 252 18.05 -11.41 6.81
C ARG A 252 17.00 -12.22 6.06
N ARG A 253 15.71 -11.99 6.31
CA ARG A 253 14.60 -12.66 5.60
C ARG A 253 14.57 -12.27 4.13
N ALA A 254 14.76 -10.99 3.80
CA ALA A 254 14.84 -10.51 2.42
C ALA A 254 16.01 -11.18 1.68
N ALA A 255 17.23 -11.13 2.25
CA ALA A 255 18.40 -11.72 1.62
C ALA A 255 18.29 -13.25 1.40
N ARG A 256 17.56 -13.97 2.27
CA ARG A 256 17.27 -15.40 2.06
C ARG A 256 16.31 -15.64 0.90
N ARG A 257 15.32 -14.77 0.70
CA ARG A 257 14.39 -14.84 -0.45
C ARG A 257 15.13 -14.59 -1.75
N ASP A 258 15.94 -13.53 -1.80
CA ASP A 258 16.71 -13.17 -3.00
C ASP A 258 17.67 -14.31 -3.39
N ARG A 259 18.37 -14.91 -2.42
CA ARG A 259 19.21 -16.10 -2.67
C ARG A 259 18.42 -17.31 -3.13
N GLY A 260 17.27 -17.59 -2.51
CA GLY A 260 16.39 -18.70 -2.89
C GLY A 260 15.77 -18.54 -4.27
N GLU A 261 15.50 -17.30 -4.71
CA GLU A 261 15.07 -16.99 -6.07
C GLU A 261 16.22 -17.16 -7.07
N ILE A 262 17.43 -16.68 -6.75
CA ILE A 262 18.62 -16.90 -7.58
C ILE A 262 18.90 -18.40 -7.77
N THR A 263 18.86 -19.21 -6.70
CA THR A 263 19.08 -20.67 -6.81
C THR A 263 17.96 -21.37 -7.60
N ASN A 264 16.70 -20.92 -7.47
CA ASN A 264 15.58 -21.45 -8.25
C ASN A 264 15.65 -21.06 -9.74
N VAL A 265 16.18 -19.88 -10.06
CA VAL A 265 16.43 -19.48 -11.45
C VAL A 265 17.59 -20.28 -12.02
N ALA A 266 18.73 -20.39 -11.32
CA ALA A 266 19.89 -21.17 -11.75
C ALA A 266 19.59 -22.67 -11.96
N GLY A 267 18.72 -23.25 -11.12
CA GLY A 267 18.24 -24.63 -11.27
C GLY A 267 17.34 -24.87 -12.48
N ARG A 268 16.67 -23.83 -13.03
CA ARG A 268 15.89 -23.95 -14.27
C ARG A 268 16.74 -23.97 -15.55
N TRP A 269 17.96 -23.44 -15.51
CA TRP A 269 18.86 -23.42 -16.67
C TRP A 269 19.64 -24.74 -16.85
N HIS A 270 19.63 -25.63 -15.86
CA HIS A 270 20.28 -26.96 -15.94
C HIS A 270 19.30 -28.08 -16.30
N SER A 271 18.14 -27.77 -16.88
CA SER A 271 17.12 -28.76 -17.26
C SER A 271 16.57 -28.55 -18.68
N ALA A 272 17.43 -28.16 -19.61
CA ALA A 272 17.18 -28.39 -21.03
C ALA A 272 18.06 -29.58 -21.47
N PRO A 273 17.50 -30.77 -21.74
CA PRO A 273 18.27 -31.81 -22.39
C PRO A 273 18.55 -31.37 -23.82
N ASP A 274 19.83 -31.32 -24.15
CA ASP A 274 20.34 -31.21 -25.50
C ASP A 274 19.74 -32.37 -26.32
N ARG A 275 18.86 -32.03 -27.26
CA ARG A 275 18.30 -33.00 -28.21
C ARG A 275 18.99 -32.77 -29.54
N SER A 276 20.11 -33.45 -29.72
CA SER A 276 20.62 -33.88 -31.01
C SER A 276 19.82 -35.07 -31.52
#